data_AF-A0A1V2LXM4-F1
#
_entry.id   AF-A0A1V2LXM4-F1
#
_cell.length_a   1.000
_cell.length_b   1.000
_cell.length_c   1.000
_cell.angle_alpha   90.00
_cell.angle_beta   90.00
_cell.angle_gamma   90.00
#
_symmetry.space_group_name_H-M   'P 1'
#
loop_
_entity.id
_entity.type
_entity.pdbx_description
1 polymer ?
#
loop_
_entity_poly.entity_id
_entity_poly.type
_entity_poly.pdbx_seq_one_letter_code
_entity_poly.pdbx_strand_id
1 'polypeptide(L)'
;MKSIFVLCLIFKYVNFAFIKKVYPERFYITKCVFYLLASSVSSVVLGMTIPLGAVIMFILYLNDSHNKHVKLTLILTGFIIVMLSSISFESVVAPIQNYYLQSNIEKTTEISIYSYTPHNEEFLSTIRKPELKQEFLDNLMLSEPVISLNSKVIPQDHGYKIILHQGEIDKEIILSDVPLNNINIFVGPKFVTYSNPHLLSLVESMFPTQPSELLIRVDADTTISITNNTVLNILWRNILWAPKDSLTKYIPENFAISANINFSSNLTAILSFTEQFDYVYVDNLGVIHLSAYLQNMLYEQFILTQGKIVHDFTTFEPAHIHTEPQTSQRFYLESNEEGSYVGLYSENYKTGERTFLHSVTSENAKFFILKYPYILLLDEKAVSQSYLMIINQNIPEKHRYLARGINVLSKSIALCPNNTKFSYIVQNQENSMLFYVADYYQAPEPIVSGNIMDSLFLTERYIVFTQKIDDDNLLCIYDVDYERVIKYTYIPGEIHLIESSNNEIKFAVQSTSHLTLKEGIFSITPNLEINAIE
;
A
#
# COMPACT_ATOMS: atom_id res chain seq x y z
N MET A 1 3.30 -42.03 3.47
CA MET A 1 2.34 -43.16 3.60
C MET A 1 2.19 -43.99 2.32
N LYS A 2 1.91 -43.39 1.15
CA LYS A 2 1.73 -44.13 -0.12
C LYS A 2 2.91 -45.04 -0.48
N SER A 3 4.14 -44.54 -0.41
CA SER A 3 5.35 -45.32 -0.73
C SER A 3 5.56 -46.51 0.21
N ILE A 4 5.22 -46.37 1.50
CA ILE A 4 5.35 -47.44 2.50
C ILE A 4 4.30 -48.53 2.25
N PHE A 5 3.05 -48.15 1.97
CA PHE A 5 1.98 -49.12 1.65
C PHE A 5 2.26 -49.87 0.35
N VAL A 6 2.76 -49.18 -0.68
CA VAL A 6 3.21 -49.79 -1.94
C VAL A 6 4.40 -50.73 -1.68
N LEU A 7 5.39 -50.34 -0.88
CA LEU A 7 6.50 -51.22 -0.49
C LEU A 7 6.01 -52.47 0.27
N CYS A 8 5.09 -52.32 1.22
CA CYS A 8 4.49 -53.45 1.95
C CYS A 8 3.74 -54.41 1.01
N LEU A 9 3.00 -53.88 0.03
CA LEU A 9 2.34 -54.67 -1.02
C LEU A 9 3.38 -55.43 -1.86
N ILE A 10 4.45 -54.77 -2.29
CA ILE A 10 5.55 -55.40 -3.04
C ILE A 10 6.15 -56.55 -2.23
N PHE A 11 6.56 -56.33 -0.99
CA PHE A 11 7.15 -57.38 -0.15
C PHE A 11 6.18 -58.55 0.13
N LYS A 12 4.91 -58.25 0.41
CA LYS A 12 3.86 -59.27 0.62
C LYS A 12 3.72 -60.17 -0.61
N TYR A 13 3.70 -59.59 -1.81
CA TYR A 13 3.47 -60.36 -3.03
C TYR A 13 4.74 -61.02 -3.58
N VAL A 14 5.93 -60.48 -3.32
CA VAL A 14 7.20 -61.19 -3.54
C VAL A 14 7.26 -62.45 -2.66
N ASN A 15 6.85 -62.35 -1.39
CA ASN A 15 6.79 -63.49 -0.48
C ASN A 15 5.74 -64.53 -0.90
N PHE A 16 4.57 -64.08 -1.35
CA PHE A 16 3.56 -64.96 -1.95
C PHE A 16 4.10 -65.71 -3.19
N ALA A 17 4.80 -65.01 -4.09
CA ALA A 17 5.41 -65.61 -5.27
C ALA A 17 6.53 -66.60 -4.93
N PHE A 18 7.25 -66.39 -3.83
CA PHE A 18 8.23 -67.34 -3.28
C PHE A 18 7.54 -68.63 -2.81
N ILE A 19 6.48 -68.52 -2.00
CA ILE A 19 5.80 -69.66 -1.35
C ILE A 19 5.01 -70.53 -2.35
N LYS A 20 4.40 -69.92 -3.38
CA LYS A 20 3.46 -70.60 -4.30
C LYS A 20 4.07 -71.06 -5.63
N LYS A 21 5.40 -71.00 -5.78
CA LYS A 21 6.09 -71.45 -6.99
C LYS A 21 5.94 -72.96 -7.16
N VAL A 22 5.34 -73.42 -8.26
CA VAL A 22 5.11 -74.85 -8.53
C VAL A 22 6.22 -75.45 -9.39
N TYR A 23 6.79 -74.67 -10.31
CA TYR A 23 7.84 -75.15 -11.23
C TYR A 23 9.10 -74.26 -11.17
N PRO A 24 10.31 -74.85 -11.15
CA PRO A 24 11.57 -74.11 -11.00
C PRO A 24 11.95 -73.34 -12.27
N GLU A 25 11.37 -72.15 -12.47
CA GLU A 25 11.87 -71.18 -13.43
C GLU A 25 13.17 -70.51 -12.92
N ARG A 26 14.20 -70.39 -13.78
CA ARG A 26 15.43 -69.63 -13.47
C ARG A 26 15.11 -68.14 -13.33
N PHE A 27 15.66 -67.51 -12.28
CA PHE A 27 15.50 -66.09 -11.96
C PHE A 27 14.04 -65.61 -11.75
N TYR A 28 13.10 -66.52 -11.47
CA TYR A 28 11.67 -66.20 -11.30
C TYR A 28 11.39 -65.09 -10.29
N ILE A 29 12.06 -65.15 -9.13
CA ILE A 29 11.85 -64.21 -8.03
C ILE A 29 12.41 -62.83 -8.40
N THR A 30 13.59 -62.80 -9.00
CA THR A 30 14.21 -61.58 -9.52
C THR A 30 13.31 -60.92 -10.58
N LYS A 31 12.70 -61.71 -11.47
CA LYS A 31 11.72 -61.21 -12.45
C LYS A 31 10.47 -60.63 -11.77
N CYS A 32 9.93 -61.29 -10.74
CA CYS A 32 8.76 -60.81 -9.99
C CYS A 32 9.06 -59.51 -9.21
N VAL A 33 10.25 -59.40 -8.60
CA VAL A 33 10.71 -58.18 -7.91
C VAL A 33 10.88 -57.04 -8.91
N PHE A 34 11.58 -57.28 -10.03
CA PHE A 34 11.80 -56.27 -11.06
C PHE A 34 10.48 -55.81 -11.69
N TYR A 35 9.53 -56.73 -11.88
CA TYR A 35 8.17 -56.44 -12.34
C TYR A 35 7.38 -55.56 -11.36
N LEU A 36 7.37 -55.91 -10.07
CA LEU A 36 6.63 -55.15 -9.05
C LEU A 36 7.25 -53.77 -8.85
N LEU A 37 8.59 -53.67 -8.95
CA LEU A 37 9.31 -52.39 -8.94
C LEU A 37 8.98 -51.57 -10.20
N ALA A 38 9.01 -52.16 -11.40
CA ALA A 38 8.63 -51.49 -12.64
C ALA A 38 7.14 -51.05 -12.65
N SER A 39 6.27 -51.75 -11.94
CA SER A 39 4.87 -51.32 -11.72
C SER A 39 4.75 -50.15 -10.73
N SER A 40 5.74 -49.97 -9.85
CA SER A 40 5.78 -48.89 -8.85
C SER A 40 6.48 -47.61 -9.35
N VAL A 41 7.32 -47.72 -10.39
CA VAL A 41 7.87 -46.57 -11.10
C VAL A 41 6.82 -46.12 -12.10
N SER A 42 6.13 -45.02 -11.80
CA SER A 42 5.14 -44.41 -12.71
C SER A 42 5.79 -44.13 -14.06
N SER A 43 5.52 -44.98 -15.05
CA SER A 43 5.94 -44.76 -16.43
C SER A 43 4.91 -43.85 -17.08
N VAL A 44 5.22 -42.55 -17.19
CA VAL A 44 4.44 -41.65 -18.03
C VAL A 44 4.90 -41.89 -19.46
N VAL A 45 4.13 -42.67 -20.22
CA VAL A 45 4.32 -42.82 -21.66
C VAL A 45 3.16 -42.07 -22.32
N LEU A 46 3.46 -41.02 -23.08
CA LEU A 46 2.46 -40.19 -23.79
C LEU A 46 1.41 -39.54 -22.87
N GLY A 47 1.80 -39.06 -21.68
CA GLY A 47 0.92 -38.30 -20.77
C GLY A 47 -0.12 -39.14 -20.01
N MET A 48 -0.13 -40.47 -20.19
CA MET A 48 -0.99 -41.39 -19.44
C MET A 48 -0.16 -42.31 -18.54
N THR A 49 -0.62 -42.54 -17.31
CA THR A 49 -0.02 -43.50 -16.37
C THR A 49 -0.36 -44.93 -16.77
N ILE A 50 0.61 -45.66 -17.33
CA ILE A 50 0.43 -47.06 -17.77
C ILE A 50 1.10 -48.01 -16.77
N PRO A 51 0.44 -49.11 -16.33
CA PRO A 51 1.06 -50.13 -15.49
C PRO A 51 2.02 -50.99 -16.33
N LEU A 52 3.18 -50.43 -16.66
CA LEU A 52 4.13 -51.00 -17.62
C LEU A 52 4.66 -52.35 -17.15
N GLY A 53 4.83 -52.52 -15.84
CA GLY A 53 5.02 -53.83 -15.24
C GLY A 53 3.89 -54.79 -15.62
N ALA A 54 2.62 -54.49 -15.28
CA ALA A 54 1.45 -55.33 -15.56
C ALA A 54 1.37 -55.78 -17.03
N VAL A 55 1.72 -54.91 -17.98
CA VAL A 55 1.81 -55.23 -19.41
C VAL A 55 2.90 -56.28 -19.69
N ILE A 56 4.10 -56.11 -19.12
CA ILE A 56 5.20 -57.09 -19.26
C ILE A 56 4.80 -58.46 -18.69
N MET A 57 4.14 -58.50 -17.53
CA MET A 57 3.72 -59.77 -16.93
C MET A 57 2.53 -60.41 -17.64
N PHE A 58 1.67 -59.60 -18.26
CA PHE A 58 0.63 -60.10 -19.15
C PHE A 58 1.24 -60.80 -20.39
N ILE A 59 2.29 -60.22 -20.98
CA ILE A 59 3.04 -60.88 -22.07
C ILE A 59 3.69 -62.19 -21.59
N LEU A 60 4.29 -62.19 -20.39
CA LEU A 60 4.87 -63.41 -19.78
C LEU A 60 3.81 -64.45 -19.37
N TYR A 61 2.59 -64.01 -19.07
CA TYR A 61 1.44 -64.87 -18.79
C TYR A 61 0.96 -65.58 -20.07
N LEU A 62 0.99 -64.88 -21.21
CA LEU A 62 0.61 -65.44 -22.51
C LEU A 62 1.66 -66.42 -23.06
N ASN A 63 2.95 -66.10 -22.92
CA ASN A 63 4.04 -66.87 -23.54
C ASN A 63 4.53 -68.07 -22.71
N ASP A 64 4.21 -68.16 -21.42
CA ASP A 64 4.72 -69.23 -20.56
C ASP A 64 3.62 -69.81 -19.66
N SER A 65 3.37 -71.12 -19.85
CA SER A 65 2.31 -71.88 -19.20
C SER A 65 2.56 -72.19 -17.72
N HIS A 66 3.78 -71.97 -17.21
CA HIS A 66 4.11 -72.23 -15.82
C HIS A 66 3.66 -71.07 -14.91
N ASN A 67 3.30 -71.41 -13.67
CA ASN A 67 2.98 -70.46 -12.59
C ASN A 67 1.87 -69.44 -12.92
N LYS A 68 0.97 -69.72 -13.89
CA LYS A 68 -0.08 -68.79 -14.37
C LYS A 68 -0.89 -68.11 -13.27
N HIS A 69 -1.24 -68.83 -12.20
CA HIS A 69 -1.96 -68.24 -11.06
C HIS A 69 -1.18 -67.12 -10.40
N VAL A 70 0.13 -67.30 -10.16
CA VAL A 70 0.98 -66.29 -9.53
C VAL A 70 1.13 -65.08 -10.46
N LYS A 71 1.31 -65.33 -11.77
CA LYS A 71 1.38 -64.28 -12.79
C LYS A 71 0.11 -63.43 -12.86
N LEU A 72 -1.08 -64.05 -12.79
CA LEU A 72 -2.38 -63.35 -12.76
C LEU A 72 -2.52 -62.46 -11.52
N THR A 73 -2.15 -62.99 -10.34
CA THR A 73 -2.19 -62.21 -9.09
C THR A 73 -1.25 -61.01 -9.16
N LEU A 74 -0.04 -61.18 -9.71
CA LEU A 74 0.92 -60.09 -9.91
C LEU A 74 0.39 -59.01 -10.86
N ILE A 75 -0.30 -59.38 -11.95
CA ILE A 75 -0.96 -58.44 -12.88
C ILE A 75 -1.99 -57.58 -12.12
N LEU A 76 -2.87 -58.22 -11.35
CA LEU A 76 -3.88 -57.51 -10.56
C LEU A 76 -3.25 -56.55 -9.53
N THR A 77 -2.19 -57.00 -8.85
CA THR A 77 -1.43 -56.15 -7.91
C THR A 77 -0.80 -54.95 -8.61
N GLY A 78 -0.27 -55.11 -9.82
CA GLY A 78 0.29 -54.02 -10.62
C GLY A 78 -0.75 -52.94 -10.95
N PHE A 79 -1.96 -53.35 -11.33
CA PHE A 79 -3.09 -52.42 -11.54
C PHE A 79 -3.49 -51.67 -10.26
N ILE A 80 -3.54 -52.37 -9.11
CA ILE A 80 -3.88 -51.76 -7.82
C ILE A 80 -2.82 -50.73 -7.41
N ILE A 81 -1.53 -51.02 -7.61
CA ILE A 81 -0.44 -50.09 -7.32
C ILE A 81 -0.54 -48.83 -8.20
N VAL A 82 -0.86 -48.96 -9.48
CA VAL A 82 -1.05 -47.80 -10.37
C VAL A 82 -2.27 -46.98 -10.00
N MET A 83 -3.40 -47.61 -9.67
CA MET A 83 -4.58 -46.88 -9.20
C MET A 83 -4.29 -46.11 -7.90
N LEU A 84 -3.64 -46.75 -6.91
CA LEU A 84 -3.31 -46.12 -5.63
C LEU A 84 -2.24 -45.04 -5.74
N SER A 85 -1.33 -45.14 -6.72
CA SER A 85 -0.34 -44.10 -6.99
C SER A 85 -0.90 -42.92 -7.80
N SER A 86 -1.96 -43.16 -8.60
CA SER A 86 -2.60 -42.13 -9.43
C SER A 86 -3.62 -41.26 -8.67
N ILE A 87 -4.21 -41.77 -7.58
CA ILE A 87 -5.12 -40.97 -6.74
C ILE A 87 -4.30 -39.96 -5.94
N SER A 88 -4.59 -38.65 -6.04
CA SER A 88 -3.91 -37.64 -5.22
C SER A 88 -4.29 -37.81 -3.75
N PHE A 89 -3.40 -37.44 -2.80
CA PHE A 89 -3.73 -37.59 -1.38
C PHE A 89 -4.90 -36.65 -0.99
N GLU A 90 -4.98 -35.51 -1.67
CA GLU A 90 -6.09 -34.56 -1.61
C GLU A 90 -7.43 -35.21 -1.95
N SER A 91 -7.51 -36.03 -3.00
CA SER A 91 -8.77 -36.71 -3.36
C SER A 91 -9.32 -37.65 -2.27
N VAL A 92 -8.49 -38.09 -1.32
CA VAL A 92 -8.92 -38.96 -0.21
C VAL A 92 -9.22 -38.15 1.05
N VAL A 93 -8.43 -37.11 1.33
CA VAL A 93 -8.53 -36.35 2.59
C VAL A 93 -9.51 -35.18 2.48
N ALA A 94 -9.65 -34.55 1.32
CA ALA A 94 -10.59 -33.44 1.11
C ALA A 94 -12.03 -33.80 1.50
N PRO A 95 -12.61 -34.96 1.12
CA PRO A 95 -13.95 -35.35 1.56
C PRO A 95 -14.07 -35.49 3.09
N ILE A 96 -13.01 -35.97 3.76
CA ILE A 96 -12.98 -36.14 5.22
C ILE A 96 -12.92 -34.77 5.90
N GLN A 97 -12.12 -33.84 5.39
CA GLN A 97 -12.05 -32.46 5.90
C GLN A 97 -13.36 -31.71 5.66
N ASN A 98 -13.97 -31.83 4.48
CA ASN A 98 -15.27 -31.23 4.19
C ASN A 98 -16.36 -31.77 5.10
N TYR A 99 -16.43 -33.10 5.30
CA TYR A 99 -17.37 -33.69 6.25
C TYR A 99 -17.12 -33.20 7.69
N TYR A 100 -15.85 -33.06 8.08
CA TYR A 100 -15.49 -32.51 9.38
C TYR A 100 -15.98 -31.08 9.54
N LEU A 101 -15.78 -30.20 8.55
CA LEU A 101 -16.25 -28.81 8.59
C LEU A 101 -17.78 -28.75 8.61
N GLN A 102 -18.44 -29.50 7.73
CA GLN A 102 -19.90 -29.57 7.64
C GLN A 102 -20.55 -30.02 8.95
N SER A 103 -20.03 -31.10 9.57
CA SER A 103 -20.58 -31.58 10.84
C SER A 103 -20.44 -30.55 11.97
N ASN A 104 -19.46 -29.65 11.91
CA ASN A 104 -19.32 -28.56 12.87
C ASN A 104 -20.32 -27.43 12.57
N ILE A 105 -20.54 -27.13 11.29
CA ILE A 105 -21.47 -26.09 10.84
C ILE A 105 -22.91 -26.43 11.23
N GLU A 106 -23.38 -27.64 10.93
CA GLU A 106 -24.77 -28.07 11.16
C GLU A 106 -25.19 -28.01 12.64
N LYS A 107 -24.24 -28.15 13.56
CA LYS A 107 -24.49 -28.12 15.01
C LYS A 107 -24.44 -26.71 15.62
N THR A 108 -24.15 -25.69 14.81
CA THR A 108 -23.89 -24.34 15.32
C THR A 108 -25.18 -23.66 15.78
N THR A 109 -25.26 -23.33 17.07
CA THR A 109 -26.37 -22.58 17.67
C THR A 109 -26.12 -21.08 17.61
N GLU A 110 -24.89 -20.64 17.82
CA GLU A 110 -24.48 -19.23 17.91
C GLU A 110 -23.06 -19.06 17.36
N ILE A 111 -22.73 -17.86 16.87
CA ILE A 111 -21.40 -17.55 16.34
C ILE A 111 -20.88 -16.31 17.06
N SER A 112 -19.74 -16.44 17.74
CA SER A 112 -19.04 -15.33 18.38
C SER A 112 -17.73 -15.05 17.65
N ILE A 113 -17.39 -13.76 17.51
CA ILE A 113 -16.23 -13.31 16.75
C ILE A 113 -15.36 -12.44 17.65
N TYR A 114 -14.06 -12.69 17.57
CA TYR A 114 -13.02 -12.05 18.33
C TYR A 114 -11.95 -11.52 17.36
N SER A 115 -11.32 -10.39 17.66
CA SER A 115 -10.03 -10.06 17.04
C SER A 115 -8.99 -11.01 17.60
N TYR A 116 -8.03 -11.41 16.76
CA TYR A 116 -7.06 -12.43 17.09
C TYR A 116 -5.65 -12.01 16.69
N THR A 117 -4.73 -12.24 17.62
CA THR A 117 -3.29 -12.41 17.38
C THR A 117 -2.83 -13.63 18.20
N PRO A 118 -1.65 -14.21 17.95
CA PRO A 118 -1.13 -15.31 18.77
C PRO A 118 -0.98 -15.00 20.27
N HIS A 119 -1.01 -13.71 20.66
CA HIS A 119 -0.79 -13.26 22.03
C HIS A 119 -2.00 -12.57 22.66
N ASN A 120 -3.01 -12.20 21.88
CA ASN A 120 -4.16 -11.43 22.36
C ASN A 120 -5.44 -11.80 21.61
N GLU A 121 -6.56 -11.83 22.33
CA GLU A 121 -7.90 -12.07 21.79
C GLU A 121 -8.89 -11.07 22.41
N GLU A 122 -9.63 -10.35 21.58
CA GLU A 122 -10.64 -9.36 22.04
C GLU A 122 -12.02 -9.74 21.51
N PHE A 123 -13.04 -9.76 22.35
CA PHE A 123 -14.41 -10.01 21.88
C PHE A 123 -14.93 -8.83 21.05
N LEU A 124 -15.47 -9.11 19.85
CA LEU A 124 -16.03 -8.08 18.98
C LEU A 124 -17.56 -8.10 18.97
N SER A 125 -18.18 -9.24 18.65
CA SER A 125 -19.64 -9.38 18.63
C SER A 125 -20.06 -10.85 18.51
N THR A 126 -21.36 -11.05 18.65
CA THR A 126 -22.06 -12.29 18.40
C THR A 126 -23.08 -12.08 17.29
N ILE A 127 -23.11 -13.00 16.30
CA ILE A 127 -24.08 -12.93 15.19
C ILE A 127 -25.46 -13.32 15.70
N ARG A 128 -26.30 -12.31 15.95
CA ARG A 128 -27.67 -12.50 16.47
C ARG A 128 -28.74 -12.66 15.39
N LYS A 129 -28.50 -12.16 14.17
CA LYS A 129 -29.47 -12.22 13.07
C LYS A 129 -29.42 -13.61 12.40
N PRO A 130 -30.56 -14.34 12.32
CA PRO A 130 -30.58 -15.68 11.70
C PRO A 130 -30.12 -15.70 10.24
N GLU A 131 -30.46 -14.67 9.47
CA GLU A 131 -30.07 -14.55 8.05
C GLU A 131 -28.55 -14.42 7.88
N LEU A 132 -27.92 -13.50 8.62
CA LEU A 132 -26.46 -13.33 8.61
C LEU A 132 -25.74 -14.57 9.14
N LYS A 133 -26.32 -15.23 10.15
CA LYS A 133 -25.78 -16.50 10.65
C LYS A 133 -25.80 -17.56 9.54
N GLN A 134 -26.91 -17.69 8.82
CA GLN A 134 -27.02 -18.67 7.74
C GLN A 134 -26.06 -18.34 6.59
N GLU A 135 -25.99 -17.07 6.17
CA GLU A 135 -25.04 -16.61 5.15
C GLU A 135 -23.58 -16.91 5.53
N PHE A 136 -23.23 -16.71 6.81
CA PHE A 136 -21.91 -17.04 7.32
C PHE A 136 -21.60 -18.53 7.25
N LEU A 137 -22.54 -19.37 7.69
CA LEU A 137 -22.41 -20.82 7.66
C LEU A 137 -22.33 -21.35 6.21
N ASP A 138 -23.13 -20.79 5.29
CA ASP A 138 -23.10 -21.12 3.87
C ASP A 138 -21.77 -20.72 3.23
N ASN A 139 -21.24 -19.53 3.54
CA ASN A 139 -19.91 -19.13 3.09
C ASN A 139 -18.82 -20.05 3.66
N LEU A 140 -18.92 -20.43 4.93
CA LEU A 140 -17.96 -21.36 5.54
C LEU A 140 -18.01 -22.74 4.88
N MET A 141 -19.19 -23.21 4.43
CA MET A 141 -19.34 -24.45 3.66
C MET A 141 -18.63 -24.43 2.29
N LEU A 142 -18.39 -23.25 1.72
CA LEU A 142 -17.67 -23.08 0.45
C LEU A 142 -16.14 -23.17 0.62
N SER A 143 -15.63 -23.36 1.84
CA SER A 143 -14.20 -23.40 2.10
C SER A 143 -13.53 -24.61 1.47
N GLU A 144 -12.46 -24.40 0.70
CA GLU A 144 -11.73 -25.47 0.02
C GLU A 144 -10.62 -26.04 0.91
N PRO A 145 -10.53 -27.36 1.09
CA PRO A 145 -9.51 -27.99 1.93
C PRO A 145 -8.12 -27.84 1.30
N VAL A 146 -7.15 -27.36 2.08
CA VAL A 146 -5.75 -27.21 1.65
C VAL A 146 -4.87 -28.15 2.47
N ILE A 147 -4.07 -29.00 1.82
CA ILE A 147 -3.23 -29.98 2.52
C ILE A 147 -1.79 -29.48 2.61
N SER A 148 -1.39 -28.99 3.78
CA SER A 148 0.03 -28.78 4.09
C SER A 148 0.64 -30.06 4.70
N LEU A 149 1.51 -30.73 3.95
CA LEU A 149 2.25 -31.92 4.41
C LEU A 149 3.50 -31.58 5.23
N ASN A 150 3.98 -30.33 5.19
CA ASN A 150 5.34 -29.99 5.61
C ASN A 150 5.46 -29.11 6.87
N SER A 151 4.37 -28.64 7.48
CA SER A 151 4.45 -27.92 8.76
C SER A 151 3.08 -27.86 9.42
N LYS A 152 3.04 -27.89 10.77
CA LYS A 152 1.92 -27.30 11.49
C LYS A 152 1.91 -25.82 11.09
N VAL A 153 1.04 -25.44 10.16
CA VAL A 153 0.83 -24.03 9.85
C VAL A 153 0.03 -23.48 11.01
N ILE A 154 0.73 -22.88 11.96
CA ILE A 154 0.11 -22.14 13.05
C ILE A 154 -0.12 -20.74 12.49
N PRO A 155 -1.34 -20.19 12.54
CA PRO A 155 -1.55 -18.78 12.21
C PRO A 155 -0.67 -17.94 13.14
N GLN A 156 0.35 -17.28 12.57
CA GLN A 156 1.22 -16.34 13.28
C GLN A 156 0.74 -14.90 13.12
N ASP A 157 -0.07 -14.67 12.09
CA ASP A 157 -0.55 -13.34 11.73
C ASP A 157 -1.87 -13.02 12.44
N HIS A 158 -2.26 -11.76 12.31
CA HIS A 158 -3.49 -11.24 12.89
C HIS A 158 -4.70 -11.68 12.05
N GLY A 159 -5.89 -11.38 12.56
CA GLY A 159 -7.15 -11.71 11.91
C GLY A 159 -8.27 -11.86 12.93
N TYR A 160 -9.09 -12.88 12.74
CA TYR A 160 -10.28 -13.11 13.55
C TYR A 160 -10.32 -14.53 14.09
N LYS A 161 -10.75 -14.66 15.34
CA LYS A 161 -11.12 -15.94 15.93
C LYS A 161 -12.64 -16.02 15.96
N ILE A 162 -13.17 -17.03 15.30
CA ILE A 162 -14.59 -17.32 15.21
C ILE A 162 -14.87 -18.56 16.06
N ILE A 163 -15.78 -18.43 17.01
CA ILE A 163 -16.25 -19.53 17.86
C ILE A 163 -17.65 -19.92 17.39
N LEU A 164 -17.79 -21.14 16.89
CA LEU A 164 -19.08 -21.75 16.62
C LEU A 164 -19.53 -22.48 17.88
N HIS A 165 -20.59 -21.98 18.52
CA HIS A 165 -21.15 -22.61 19.71
C HIS A 165 -22.02 -23.80 19.32
N GLN A 166 -21.79 -24.98 19.92
CA GLN A 166 -22.45 -26.24 19.52
C GLN A 166 -23.11 -26.98 20.69
N GLY A 167 -23.26 -26.34 21.85
CA GLY A 167 -23.91 -26.88 23.05
C GLY A 167 -23.05 -27.82 23.89
N GLU A 168 -22.30 -28.75 23.28
CA GLU A 168 -21.39 -29.65 24.01
C GLU A 168 -19.93 -29.18 24.00
N ILE A 169 -19.39 -28.89 22.81
CA ILE A 169 -17.99 -28.46 22.64
C ILE A 169 -17.96 -27.40 21.55
N ASP A 170 -17.49 -26.21 21.90
CA ASP A 170 -17.38 -25.11 20.96
C ASP A 170 -16.24 -25.35 19.96
N LYS A 171 -16.43 -24.81 18.77
CA LYS A 171 -15.50 -24.98 17.68
C LYS A 171 -14.84 -23.67 17.30
N GLU A 172 -13.53 -23.60 17.56
CA GLU A 172 -12.70 -22.46 17.18
C GLU A 172 -12.25 -22.55 15.72
N ILE A 173 -12.30 -21.41 15.04
CA ILE A 173 -11.83 -21.19 13.68
C ILE A 173 -11.01 -19.91 13.70
N ILE A 174 -9.75 -19.96 13.26
CA ILE A 174 -8.93 -18.77 13.04
C ILE A 174 -9.01 -18.42 11.56
N LEU A 175 -9.40 -17.19 11.28
CA LEU A 175 -9.42 -16.59 9.95
C LEU A 175 -8.32 -15.53 9.90
N SER A 176 -7.26 -15.79 9.14
CA SER A 176 -6.16 -14.83 8.98
C SER A 176 -6.49 -13.80 7.91
N ASP A 177 -6.13 -12.54 8.17
CA ASP A 177 -6.28 -11.46 7.20
C ASP A 177 -5.17 -11.46 6.12
N VAL A 178 -4.03 -12.08 6.42
CA VAL A 178 -2.93 -12.31 5.48
C VAL A 178 -2.85 -13.80 5.12
N PRO A 179 -3.21 -14.21 3.89
CA PRO A 179 -3.20 -15.62 3.51
C PRO A 179 -1.78 -16.20 3.43
N LEU A 180 -1.58 -17.38 4.03
CA LEU A 180 -0.35 -18.16 4.01
C LEU A 180 -0.45 -19.25 2.94
N ASN A 181 0.17 -19.07 1.77
CA ASN A 181 0.10 -20.04 0.66
C ASN A 181 -1.35 -20.41 0.28
N ASN A 182 -2.21 -19.41 0.09
CA ASN A 182 -3.65 -19.53 -0.16
C ASN A 182 -4.48 -20.08 1.02
N ILE A 183 -3.87 -20.36 2.18
CA ILE A 183 -4.57 -20.76 3.41
C ILE A 183 -4.91 -19.50 4.19
N ASN A 184 -6.18 -19.35 4.55
CA ASN A 184 -6.62 -18.28 5.44
C ASN A 184 -7.54 -18.77 6.56
N ILE A 185 -7.99 -20.02 6.55
CA ILE A 185 -8.85 -20.59 7.59
C ILE A 185 -8.13 -21.75 8.28
N PHE A 186 -8.15 -21.76 9.62
CA PHE A 186 -7.59 -22.80 10.46
C PHE A 186 -8.62 -23.28 11.49
N VAL A 187 -9.00 -24.55 11.45
CA VAL A 187 -10.14 -25.08 12.20
C VAL A 187 -9.67 -25.99 13.35
N GLY A 188 -9.96 -25.59 14.58
CA GLY A 188 -9.74 -26.34 15.81
C GLY A 188 -8.29 -26.51 16.27
N PRO A 189 -8.07 -27.36 17.31
CA PRO A 189 -6.77 -27.49 17.97
C PRO A 189 -5.69 -28.15 17.11
N LYS A 190 -6.09 -28.75 15.97
CA LYS A 190 -5.17 -29.34 14.99
C LYS A 190 -4.90 -28.43 13.79
N PHE A 191 -5.49 -27.23 13.76
CA PHE A 191 -5.37 -26.26 12.66
C PHE A 191 -5.61 -26.92 11.30
N VAL A 192 -6.79 -27.54 11.12
CA VAL A 192 -7.17 -28.08 9.80
C VAL A 192 -7.37 -26.90 8.86
N THR A 193 -6.69 -26.91 7.72
CA THR A 193 -6.50 -25.72 6.89
C THR A 193 -7.45 -25.68 5.70
N TYR A 194 -8.00 -24.49 5.43
CA TYR A 194 -8.87 -24.22 4.30
C TYR A 194 -8.53 -22.88 3.64
N SER A 195 -8.99 -22.73 2.41
CA SER A 195 -9.00 -21.49 1.64
C SER A 195 -10.44 -21.01 1.46
N ASN A 196 -10.71 -19.75 1.75
CA ASN A 196 -11.99 -19.13 1.49
C ASN A 196 -11.84 -17.61 1.26
N PRO A 197 -11.98 -17.12 0.02
CA PRO A 197 -11.79 -15.70 -0.25
C PRO A 197 -12.94 -14.80 0.26
N HIS A 198 -14.09 -15.37 0.61
CA HIS A 198 -15.30 -14.61 0.93
C HIS A 198 -15.50 -14.37 2.43
N LEU A 199 -14.98 -15.26 3.28
CA LEU A 199 -15.26 -15.23 4.71
C LEU A 199 -14.69 -13.97 5.40
N LEU A 200 -13.50 -13.53 4.99
CA LEU A 200 -12.86 -12.33 5.56
C LEU A 200 -13.69 -11.09 5.29
N SER A 201 -14.05 -10.84 4.03
CA SER A 201 -14.91 -9.70 3.68
C SER A 201 -16.28 -9.77 4.36
N LEU A 202 -16.84 -10.97 4.55
CA LEU A 202 -18.10 -11.12 5.29
C LEU A 202 -17.93 -10.74 6.77
N VAL A 203 -16.89 -11.24 7.45
CA VAL A 203 -16.56 -10.80 8.83
C VAL A 203 -16.42 -9.30 8.86
N GLU A 204 -15.61 -8.74 7.98
CA GLU A 204 -15.35 -7.31 7.89
C GLU A 204 -16.60 -6.47 7.57
N SER A 205 -17.62 -7.03 6.93
CA SER A 205 -18.90 -6.34 6.70
C SER A 205 -19.81 -6.32 7.94
N MET A 206 -19.64 -7.27 8.87
CA MET A 206 -20.44 -7.38 10.09
C MET A 206 -19.92 -6.51 11.24
N PHE A 207 -18.67 -6.05 11.12
CA PHE A 207 -18.02 -5.13 12.07
C PHE A 207 -17.76 -3.79 11.39
N PRO A 208 -17.67 -2.69 12.16
CA PRO A 208 -17.11 -1.46 11.62
C PRO A 208 -15.66 -1.74 11.21
N THR A 209 -15.36 -1.74 9.91
CA THR A 209 -14.01 -2.01 9.39
C THR A 209 -13.38 -0.83 8.70
N GLN A 210 -14.22 0.08 8.20
CA GLN A 210 -13.78 1.30 7.54
C GLN A 210 -14.27 2.49 8.34
N PRO A 211 -13.43 3.00 9.26
CA PRO A 211 -13.69 4.29 9.88
C PRO A 211 -13.82 5.37 8.80
N SER A 212 -14.87 6.17 8.89
CA SER A 212 -15.14 7.25 7.94
C SER A 212 -14.52 8.58 8.39
N GLU A 213 -14.40 8.78 9.71
CA GLU A 213 -13.98 10.05 10.28
C GLU A 213 -13.48 9.84 11.72
N LEU A 214 -12.46 10.61 12.12
CA LEU A 214 -12.07 10.78 13.51
C LEU A 214 -12.38 12.22 13.93
N LEU A 215 -13.33 12.37 14.85
CA LEU A 215 -13.71 13.66 15.44
C LEU A 215 -12.95 13.87 16.75
N ILE A 216 -12.08 14.88 16.80
CA ILE A 216 -11.30 15.25 17.98
C ILE A 216 -11.90 16.52 18.59
N ARG A 217 -12.28 16.44 19.86
CA ARG A 217 -12.79 17.58 20.62
C ARG A 217 -11.62 18.32 21.26
N VAL A 218 -11.43 19.57 20.86
CA VAL A 218 -10.37 20.43 21.41
C VAL A 218 -10.90 21.22 22.61
N ASP A 219 -12.09 21.78 22.48
CA ASP A 219 -12.83 22.46 23.53
C ASP A 219 -14.35 22.24 23.36
N ALA A 220 -15.18 23.00 24.08
CA ALA A 220 -16.63 22.83 24.06
C ALA A 220 -17.27 23.12 22.69
N ASP A 221 -16.67 23.98 21.88
CA ASP A 221 -17.26 24.50 20.64
C ASP A 221 -16.43 24.13 19.39
N THR A 222 -15.21 23.61 19.57
CA THR A 222 -14.27 23.31 18.51
C THR A 222 -14.06 21.80 18.37
N THR A 223 -14.49 21.27 17.22
CA THR A 223 -14.22 19.88 16.82
C THR A 223 -13.39 19.86 15.53
N ILE A 224 -12.32 19.08 15.57
CA ILE A 224 -11.44 18.78 14.44
C ILE A 224 -11.90 17.46 13.81
N SER A 225 -12.00 17.42 12.48
CA SER A 225 -12.43 16.24 11.73
C SER A 225 -11.29 15.75 10.83
N ILE A 226 -10.79 14.54 11.10
CA ILE A 226 -9.80 13.87 10.25
C ILE A 226 -10.53 12.81 9.42
N THR A 227 -10.49 12.96 8.09
CA THR A 227 -11.13 12.05 7.12
C THR A 227 -10.12 11.23 6.30
N ASN A 228 -8.83 11.32 6.61
CA ASN A 228 -7.80 10.59 5.87
C ASN A 228 -7.92 9.08 6.05
N ASN A 229 -8.38 8.37 5.01
CA ASN A 229 -8.61 6.92 5.05
C ASN A 229 -7.39 6.11 5.50
N THR A 230 -6.17 6.53 5.11
CA THR A 230 -4.94 5.80 5.48
C THR A 230 -4.70 5.89 7.00
N VAL A 231 -4.77 7.08 7.58
CA VAL A 231 -4.62 7.29 9.03
C VAL A 231 -5.71 6.56 9.80
N LEU A 232 -6.97 6.70 9.37
CA LEU A 232 -8.11 6.10 10.04
C LEU A 232 -8.01 4.56 10.03
N ASN A 233 -7.71 3.96 8.88
CA ASN A 233 -7.54 2.52 8.77
C ASN A 233 -6.38 2.03 9.64
N ILE A 234 -5.20 2.65 9.57
CA ILE A 234 -4.05 2.24 10.39
C ILE A 234 -4.36 2.35 11.89
N LEU A 235 -5.02 3.44 12.32
CA LEU A 235 -5.46 3.61 13.71
C LEU A 235 -6.42 2.48 14.12
N TRP A 236 -7.46 2.22 13.31
CA TRP A 236 -8.45 1.20 13.65
C TRP A 236 -7.88 -0.22 13.68
N ARG A 237 -6.97 -0.55 12.75
CA ARG A 237 -6.24 -1.83 12.79
C ARG A 237 -5.42 -1.99 14.07
N ASN A 238 -4.76 -0.92 14.52
CA ASN A 238 -4.06 -0.94 15.82
C ASN A 238 -5.03 -1.15 16.98
N ILE A 239 -6.21 -0.52 16.95
CA ILE A 239 -7.23 -0.73 17.98
C ILE A 239 -7.68 -2.19 18.06
N LEU A 240 -7.89 -2.84 16.91
CA LEU A 240 -8.33 -4.23 16.87
C LEU A 240 -7.26 -5.22 17.35
N TRP A 241 -6.01 -5.06 16.89
CA TRP A 241 -5.01 -6.13 17.00
C TRP A 241 -3.76 -5.80 17.81
N ALA A 242 -3.53 -4.55 18.19
CA ALA A 242 -2.40 -4.23 19.06
C ALA A 242 -2.61 -4.81 20.48
N PRO A 243 -1.53 -5.15 21.20
CA PRO A 243 -1.61 -5.48 22.61
C PRO A 243 -2.15 -4.29 23.40
N LYS A 244 -3.01 -4.57 24.37
CA LYS A 244 -3.67 -3.56 25.20
C LYS A 244 -3.20 -3.65 26.64
N ASP A 245 -2.86 -2.52 27.21
CA ASP A 245 -2.53 -2.37 28.61
C ASP A 245 -3.73 -1.87 29.42
N SER A 246 -3.79 -2.27 30.70
CA SER A 246 -4.78 -1.70 31.62
C SER A 246 -4.52 -0.21 31.85
N LEU A 247 -5.58 0.60 31.81
CA LEU A 247 -5.52 2.03 32.14
C LEU A 247 -4.90 2.29 33.52
N THR A 248 -5.03 1.34 34.45
CA THR A 248 -4.45 1.44 35.81
C THR A 248 -2.92 1.57 35.85
N LYS A 249 -2.21 1.29 34.75
CA LYS A 249 -0.77 1.49 34.62
C LYS A 249 -0.39 2.93 34.26
N TYR A 250 -1.37 3.77 33.95
CA TYR A 250 -1.18 5.12 33.44
C TYR A 250 -1.90 6.14 34.33
N ILE A 251 -1.53 7.41 34.18
CA ILE A 251 -2.19 8.55 34.80
C ILE A 251 -3.35 8.96 33.86
N PRO A 252 -4.63 8.80 34.24
CA PRO A 252 -5.76 9.08 33.36
C PRO A 252 -5.79 10.52 32.83
N GLU A 253 -5.29 11.47 33.60
CA GLU A 253 -5.18 12.89 33.24
C GLU A 253 -4.26 13.12 32.01
N ASN A 254 -3.37 12.18 31.68
CA ASN A 254 -2.53 12.28 30.50
C ASN A 254 -3.31 12.09 29.20
N PHE A 255 -4.49 11.47 29.25
CA PHE A 255 -5.35 11.24 28.07
C PHE A 255 -6.29 12.43 27.84
N ALA A 256 -5.71 13.60 27.62
CA ALA A 256 -6.42 14.88 27.57
C ALA A 256 -7.22 15.10 26.27
N ILE A 257 -6.87 14.43 25.17
CA ILE A 257 -7.50 14.63 23.87
C ILE A 257 -8.66 13.66 23.72
N SER A 258 -9.90 14.13 23.87
CA SER A 258 -11.10 13.31 23.65
C SER A 258 -11.45 13.24 22.17
N ALA A 259 -11.74 12.03 21.67
CA ALA A 259 -12.07 11.81 20.27
C ALA A 259 -13.10 10.70 20.07
N ASN A 260 -13.72 10.69 18.90
CA ASN A 260 -14.67 9.68 18.47
C ASN A 260 -14.31 9.23 17.06
N ILE A 261 -14.04 7.93 16.87
CA ILE A 261 -13.93 7.36 15.53
C ILE A 261 -15.32 6.91 15.08
N ASN A 262 -15.80 7.49 14.00
CA ASN A 262 -17.11 7.23 13.41
C ASN A 262 -16.98 6.27 12.23
N PHE A 263 -18.01 5.47 12.03
CA PHE A 263 -18.12 4.52 10.92
C PHE A 263 -19.35 4.84 10.06
N SER A 264 -19.31 4.41 8.80
CA SER A 264 -20.43 4.56 7.86
C SER A 264 -21.76 3.96 8.35
N SER A 265 -21.69 2.98 9.26
CA SER A 265 -22.84 2.31 9.89
C SER A 265 -23.47 3.08 11.05
N ASN A 266 -23.13 4.37 11.24
CA ASN A 266 -23.51 5.20 12.41
C ASN A 266 -23.04 4.63 13.76
N LEU A 267 -22.05 3.74 13.73
CA LEU A 267 -21.35 3.30 14.93
C LEU A 267 -20.25 4.29 15.27
N THR A 268 -19.91 4.38 16.56
CA THR A 268 -18.86 5.26 17.06
C THR A 268 -18.09 4.53 18.16
N ALA A 269 -16.77 4.65 18.17
CA ALA A 269 -15.94 4.26 19.31
C ALA A 269 -15.30 5.51 19.94
N ILE A 270 -15.38 5.58 21.27
CA ILE A 270 -14.84 6.70 22.06
C ILE A 270 -13.37 6.42 22.36
N LEU A 271 -12.53 7.39 22.04
CA LEU A 271 -11.09 7.35 22.18
C LEU A 271 -10.63 8.52 23.05
N SER A 272 -9.57 8.32 23.82
CA SER A 272 -8.84 9.41 24.46
C SER A 272 -7.35 9.27 24.16
N PHE A 273 -6.71 10.31 23.63
CA PHE A 273 -5.29 10.31 23.30
C PHE A 273 -4.49 11.12 24.31
N THR A 274 -3.20 10.79 24.43
CA THR A 274 -2.22 11.72 25.00
C THR A 274 -1.97 12.89 24.06
N GLU A 275 -1.46 14.02 24.58
CA GLU A 275 -1.23 15.25 23.79
C GLU A 275 -0.33 15.02 22.56
N GLN A 276 0.64 14.09 22.66
CA GLN A 276 1.56 13.74 21.57
C GLN A 276 1.10 12.53 20.75
N PHE A 277 -0.12 12.02 20.98
CA PHE A 277 -0.63 10.79 20.36
C PHE A 277 0.19 9.52 20.64
N ASP A 278 1.06 9.52 21.66
CA ASP A 278 1.84 8.33 22.05
C ASP A 278 0.97 7.12 22.40
N TYR A 279 -0.15 7.38 23.08
CA TYR A 279 -1.08 6.37 23.54
C TYR A 279 -2.51 6.76 23.21
N VAL A 280 -3.33 5.75 22.95
CA VAL A 280 -4.79 5.88 22.86
C VAL A 280 -5.44 4.95 23.87
N TYR A 281 -6.30 5.51 24.71
CA TYR A 281 -7.23 4.78 25.56
C TYR A 281 -8.54 4.56 24.79
N VAL A 282 -9.00 3.32 24.75
CA VAL A 282 -10.30 2.95 24.18
C VAL A 282 -11.17 2.40 25.30
N ASP A 283 -12.36 2.97 25.46
CA ASP A 283 -13.25 2.59 26.53
C ASP A 283 -13.59 1.09 26.46
N ASN A 284 -13.48 0.41 27.60
CA ASN A 284 -13.66 -1.05 27.75
C ASN A 284 -12.64 -1.96 27.03
N LEU A 285 -11.66 -1.44 26.28
CA LEU A 285 -10.60 -2.24 25.66
C LEU A 285 -9.21 -2.00 26.29
N GLY A 286 -8.95 -0.79 26.79
CA GLY A 286 -7.68 -0.44 27.44
C GLY A 286 -6.83 0.53 26.63
N VAL A 287 -5.53 0.56 26.93
CA VAL A 287 -4.55 1.52 26.39
C VAL A 287 -3.69 0.84 25.33
N ILE A 288 -3.50 1.50 24.20
CA ILE A 288 -2.65 1.05 23.09
C ILE A 288 -1.53 2.06 22.90
N HIS A 289 -0.30 1.58 22.82
CA HIS A 289 0.85 2.39 22.40
C HIS A 289 0.89 2.50 20.87
N LEU A 290 0.86 3.72 20.35
CA LEU A 290 0.89 3.98 18.92
C LEU A 290 2.33 4.00 18.41
N SER A 291 2.55 3.51 17.19
CA SER A 291 3.88 3.59 16.55
C SER A 291 4.24 5.04 16.21
N ALA A 292 5.51 5.41 16.26
CA ALA A 292 6.00 6.75 15.91
C ALA A 292 5.53 7.22 14.51
N TYR A 293 5.42 6.30 13.55
CA TYR A 293 4.88 6.60 12.22
C TYR A 293 3.42 7.09 12.28
N LEU A 294 2.55 6.36 13.01
CA LEU A 294 1.14 6.75 13.18
C LEU A 294 0.99 8.01 14.05
N GLN A 295 1.82 8.16 15.08
CA GLN A 295 1.87 9.38 15.91
C GLN A 295 2.10 10.62 15.04
N ASN A 296 3.14 10.60 14.20
CA ASN A 296 3.46 11.70 13.30
C ASN A 296 2.34 11.98 12.29
N MET A 297 1.74 10.93 11.71
CA MET A 297 0.61 11.12 10.79
C MET A 297 -0.61 11.75 11.48
N LEU A 298 -0.97 11.27 12.67
CA LEU A 298 -2.09 11.83 13.44
C LEU A 298 -1.83 13.27 13.84
N TYR A 299 -0.62 13.57 14.31
CA TYR A 299 -0.22 14.91 14.71
C TYR A 299 -0.25 15.89 13.52
N GLU A 300 0.31 15.50 12.37
CA GLU A 300 0.26 16.32 11.15
C GLU A 300 -1.18 16.57 10.69
N GLN A 301 -2.01 15.52 10.62
CA GLN A 301 -3.42 15.66 10.23
C GLN A 301 -4.19 16.53 11.23
N PHE A 302 -3.92 16.38 12.52
CA PHE A 302 -4.53 17.19 13.57
C PHE A 302 -4.18 18.66 13.39
N ILE A 303 -2.89 19.00 13.21
CA ILE A 303 -2.42 20.36 12.94
C ILE A 303 -3.06 20.92 11.68
N LEU A 304 -2.98 20.23 10.55
CA LEU A 304 -3.43 20.73 9.25
C LEU A 304 -4.94 20.98 9.19
N THR A 305 -5.70 20.42 10.13
CA THR A 305 -7.15 20.60 10.22
C THR A 305 -7.54 21.75 11.18
N GLN A 306 -6.60 22.35 11.91
CA GLN A 306 -6.83 23.48 12.83
C GLN A 306 -7.02 24.84 12.13
N GLY A 307 -7.76 24.86 11.02
CA GLY A 307 -8.09 26.12 10.35
C GLY A 307 -9.07 26.97 11.16
N LYS A 308 -8.85 28.29 11.16
CA LYS A 308 -9.80 29.28 11.69
C LYS A 308 -11.00 29.43 10.77
N ILE A 309 -12.17 29.65 11.34
CA ILE A 309 -13.37 29.96 10.56
C ILE A 309 -13.21 31.37 9.96
N VAL A 310 -13.36 31.47 8.64
CA VAL A 310 -13.27 32.72 7.89
C VAL A 310 -14.56 33.01 7.13
N HIS A 311 -14.81 34.27 6.79
CA HIS A 311 -15.97 34.66 5.98
C HIS A 311 -15.72 34.49 4.48
N ASP A 312 -14.49 34.76 4.05
CA ASP A 312 -13.98 34.60 2.69
C ASP A 312 -12.53 34.09 2.78
N PHE A 313 -12.09 33.34 1.77
CA PHE A 313 -10.71 32.87 1.69
C PHE A 313 -9.74 34.00 1.33
N THR A 314 -8.57 34.02 1.96
CA THR A 314 -7.48 34.91 1.58
C THR A 314 -6.97 34.54 0.19
N THR A 315 -6.80 35.51 -0.69
CA THR A 315 -6.16 35.26 -1.99
C THR A 315 -4.65 35.39 -1.85
N PHE A 316 -3.92 34.33 -2.16
CA PHE A 316 -2.45 34.32 -2.15
C PHE A 316 -1.91 34.49 -3.57
N GLU A 317 -1.00 35.45 -3.74
CA GLU A 317 -0.23 35.59 -4.97
C GLU A 317 0.75 34.42 -5.13
N PRO A 318 1.11 34.02 -6.36
CA PRO A 318 2.13 33.03 -6.61
C PRO A 318 3.44 33.31 -5.87
N ALA A 319 3.90 32.33 -5.10
CA ALA A 319 5.18 32.38 -4.42
C ALA A 319 6.33 32.30 -5.43
N HIS A 320 6.91 33.44 -5.80
CA HIS A 320 8.18 33.48 -6.52
C HIS A 320 9.30 33.67 -5.51
N ILE A 321 10.07 32.60 -5.23
CA ILE A 321 11.32 32.78 -4.47
C ILE A 321 12.31 33.46 -5.41
N HIS A 322 12.41 34.77 -5.26
CA HIS A 322 13.50 35.55 -5.80
C HIS A 322 14.27 36.14 -4.63
N THR A 323 15.31 35.45 -4.17
CA THR A 323 16.27 36.10 -3.29
C THR A 323 17.00 37.13 -4.13
N GLU A 324 16.61 38.41 -4.03
CA GLU A 324 17.29 39.49 -4.74
C GLU A 324 18.79 39.47 -4.37
N PRO A 325 19.69 39.15 -5.32
CA PRO A 325 21.10 39.19 -5.02
C PRO A 325 21.49 40.63 -4.70
N GLN A 326 22.36 40.83 -3.70
CA GLN A 326 22.90 42.15 -3.40
C GLN A 326 23.82 42.59 -4.55
N THR A 327 23.29 43.36 -5.50
CA THR A 327 24.05 43.83 -6.66
C THR A 327 23.89 45.34 -6.86
N SER A 328 24.82 45.96 -7.59
CA SER A 328 24.65 47.34 -8.06
C SER A 328 23.82 47.45 -9.34
N GLN A 329 23.25 46.34 -9.82
CA GLN A 329 22.49 46.25 -11.06
C GLN A 329 20.99 46.13 -10.76
N ARG A 330 20.20 46.94 -11.45
CA ARG A 330 18.75 46.84 -11.51
C ARG A 330 18.35 46.21 -12.85
N PHE A 331 17.38 45.32 -12.83
CA PHE A 331 16.82 44.70 -14.02
C PHE A 331 15.37 45.13 -14.20
N TYR A 332 14.96 45.39 -15.43
CA TYR A 332 13.58 45.80 -15.73
C TYR A 332 13.21 45.50 -17.19
N LEU A 333 11.91 45.38 -17.41
CA LEU A 333 11.31 45.37 -18.74
C LEU A 333 10.85 46.79 -19.10
N GLU A 334 11.13 47.22 -20.31
CA GLU A 334 10.65 48.51 -20.83
C GLU A 334 10.28 48.38 -22.30
N SER A 335 9.11 48.89 -22.67
CA SER A 335 8.75 49.13 -24.06
C SER A 335 9.71 50.14 -24.68
N ASN A 336 10.20 49.87 -25.90
CA ASN A 336 11.00 50.87 -26.59
C ASN A 336 10.17 52.12 -26.94
N GLU A 337 10.84 53.25 -27.21
CA GLU A 337 10.19 54.56 -27.45
C GLU A 337 9.17 54.54 -28.61
N GLU A 338 9.32 53.60 -29.55
CA GLU A 338 8.43 53.42 -30.71
C GLU A 338 7.30 52.38 -30.48
N GLY A 339 7.29 51.69 -29.33
CA GLY A 339 6.33 50.64 -28.99
C GLY A 339 6.42 49.36 -29.85
N SER A 340 7.51 49.18 -30.60
CA SER A 340 7.70 48.06 -31.53
C SER A 340 8.20 46.77 -30.87
N TYR A 341 8.82 46.85 -29.68
CA TYR A 341 9.14 45.69 -28.85
C TYR A 341 9.33 46.05 -27.38
N VAL A 342 9.24 45.05 -26.50
CA VAL A 342 9.57 45.17 -25.08
C VAL A 342 10.96 44.58 -24.84
N GLY A 343 11.86 45.33 -24.20
CA GLY A 343 13.22 44.90 -23.94
C GLY A 343 13.47 44.61 -22.46
N LEU A 344 14.25 43.57 -22.17
CA LEU A 344 14.90 43.33 -20.88
C LEU A 344 16.22 44.10 -20.84
N TYR A 345 16.38 44.94 -19.81
CA TYR A 345 17.56 45.76 -19.61
C TYR A 345 18.19 45.50 -18.24
N SER A 346 19.51 45.69 -18.16
CA SER A 346 20.21 45.90 -16.90
C SER A 346 20.72 47.33 -16.81
N GLU A 347 20.65 47.92 -15.63
CA GLU A 347 21.15 49.26 -15.36
C GLU A 347 21.99 49.24 -14.09
N ASN A 348 23.22 49.76 -14.18
CA ASN A 348 24.05 49.96 -13.02
C ASN A 348 23.70 51.31 -12.38
N TYR A 349 23.01 51.30 -11.23
CA TYR A 349 22.55 52.56 -10.61
C TYR A 349 23.70 53.46 -10.12
N LYS A 350 24.94 52.94 -10.00
CA LYS A 350 26.10 53.75 -9.62
C LYS A 350 26.71 54.50 -10.81
N THR A 351 26.64 53.92 -12.02
CA THR A 351 27.24 54.51 -13.23
C THR A 351 26.21 55.07 -14.21
N GLY A 352 24.93 54.70 -14.07
CA GLY A 352 23.85 55.02 -15.02
C GLY A 352 23.96 54.24 -16.33
N GLU A 353 24.88 53.26 -16.42
CA GLU A 353 25.08 52.49 -17.63
C GLU A 353 23.95 51.48 -17.82
N ARG A 354 23.26 51.60 -18.95
CA ARG A 354 22.15 50.74 -19.35
C ARG A 354 22.58 49.79 -20.46
N THR A 355 22.34 48.49 -20.27
CA THR A 355 22.64 47.43 -21.23
C THR A 355 21.35 46.73 -21.67
N PHE A 356 21.13 46.60 -22.97
CA PHE A 356 20.06 45.78 -23.53
C PHE A 356 20.46 44.31 -23.48
N LEU A 357 19.57 43.45 -22.96
CA LEU A 357 19.84 42.03 -22.78
C LEU A 357 19.05 41.15 -23.74
N HIS A 358 17.75 41.39 -23.90
CA HIS A 358 16.89 40.56 -24.74
C HIS A 358 15.56 41.24 -25.10
N SER A 359 14.93 40.83 -26.20
CA SER A 359 13.57 41.26 -26.58
C SER A 359 12.52 40.24 -26.15
N VAL A 360 11.43 40.69 -25.51
CA VAL A 360 10.28 39.87 -25.11
C VAL A 360 9.01 40.28 -25.85
N THR A 361 8.01 39.41 -25.82
CA THR A 361 6.73 39.64 -26.51
C THR A 361 5.75 40.53 -25.75
N SER A 362 5.91 40.67 -24.44
CA SER A 362 4.98 41.41 -23.57
C SER A 362 5.67 41.94 -22.32
N GLU A 363 5.15 43.03 -21.77
CA GLU A 363 5.53 43.55 -20.44
C GLU A 363 5.19 42.56 -19.30
N ASN A 364 4.29 41.61 -19.56
CA ASN A 364 3.93 40.54 -18.62
C ASN A 364 4.97 39.41 -18.54
N ALA A 365 6.04 39.46 -19.34
CA ALA A 365 7.13 38.50 -19.24
C ALA A 365 7.75 38.53 -17.82
N LYS A 366 8.13 37.38 -17.31
CA LYS A 366 8.75 37.26 -15.98
C LYS A 366 10.23 36.98 -16.11
N PHE A 367 11.04 37.62 -15.29
CA PHE A 367 12.47 37.32 -15.20
C PHE A 367 12.88 37.05 -13.75
N PHE A 368 13.89 36.21 -13.58
CA PHE A 368 14.42 35.81 -12.29
C PHE A 368 15.95 35.89 -12.34
N ILE A 369 16.55 36.61 -11.39
CA ILE A 369 18.00 36.76 -11.32
C ILE A 369 18.59 35.48 -10.73
N LEU A 370 19.43 34.83 -11.52
CA LEU A 370 20.17 33.64 -11.12
C LEU A 370 21.57 34.03 -10.61
N LYS A 371 22.35 33.06 -10.15
CA LYS A 371 23.76 33.30 -9.81
C LYS A 371 24.47 33.93 -11.01
N TYR A 372 25.12 35.07 -10.78
CA TYR A 372 25.81 35.83 -11.82
C TYR A 372 26.68 34.90 -12.70
N PRO A 373 26.65 35.03 -14.03
CA PRO A 373 26.03 36.10 -14.84
C PRO A 373 24.64 35.79 -15.43
N TYR A 374 23.82 34.93 -14.82
CA TYR A 374 22.62 34.41 -15.49
C TYR A 374 21.31 35.11 -15.11
N ILE A 375 20.37 35.12 -16.05
CA ILE A 375 18.96 35.50 -15.84
C ILE A 375 18.08 34.44 -16.46
N LEU A 376 17.10 33.96 -15.72
CA LEU A 376 16.03 33.11 -16.24
C LEU A 376 14.92 34.04 -16.75
N LEU A 377 14.52 33.88 -18.01
CA LEU A 377 13.47 34.66 -18.63
C LEU A 377 12.35 33.72 -19.11
N LEU A 378 11.14 33.99 -18.64
CA LEU A 378 9.91 33.39 -19.13
C LEU A 378 9.18 34.40 -20.01
N ASP A 379 9.14 34.11 -21.30
CA ASP A 379 8.47 34.94 -22.30
C ASP A 379 7.20 34.24 -22.80
N GLU A 380 6.04 34.75 -22.38
CA GLU A 380 4.72 34.23 -22.75
C GLU A 380 4.36 34.68 -24.17
N LYS A 381 4.40 33.75 -25.13
CA LYS A 381 4.16 34.04 -26.55
C LYS A 381 2.67 34.06 -26.90
N ALA A 382 1.91 33.15 -26.32
CA ALA A 382 0.47 33.01 -26.50
C ALA A 382 -0.12 32.18 -25.36
N VAL A 383 -1.45 32.01 -25.34
CA VAL A 383 -2.13 31.10 -24.40
C VAL A 383 -1.50 29.71 -24.51
N SER A 384 -1.02 29.17 -23.38
CA SER A 384 -0.34 27.87 -23.30
C SER A 384 0.95 27.74 -24.13
N GLN A 385 1.58 28.85 -24.51
CA GLN A 385 2.87 28.84 -25.22
C GLN A 385 3.82 29.85 -24.58
N SER A 386 4.88 29.34 -23.97
CA SER A 386 5.94 30.14 -23.39
C SER A 386 7.32 29.63 -23.78
N TYR A 387 8.27 30.56 -23.81
CA TYR A 387 9.69 30.29 -24.01
C TYR A 387 10.40 30.55 -22.69
N LEU A 388 10.98 29.51 -22.09
CA LEU A 388 11.83 29.63 -20.93
C LEU A 388 13.28 29.58 -21.37
N MET A 389 14.04 30.63 -21.08
CA MET A 389 15.40 30.78 -21.56
C MET A 389 16.36 31.32 -20.50
N ILE A 390 17.61 30.90 -20.59
CA ILE A 390 18.72 31.44 -19.80
C ILE A 390 19.46 32.46 -20.65
N ILE A 391 19.58 33.68 -20.13
CA ILE A 391 20.35 34.78 -20.70
C ILE A 391 21.65 34.91 -19.92
N ASN A 392 22.78 34.98 -20.64
CA ASN A 392 24.07 35.31 -20.05
C ASN A 392 24.33 36.82 -20.20
N GLN A 393 24.42 37.54 -19.09
CA GLN A 393 24.62 38.99 -19.09
C GLN A 393 25.92 39.43 -19.77
N ASN A 394 26.95 38.58 -19.80
CA ASN A 394 28.23 38.90 -20.45
C ASN A 394 28.19 38.71 -21.97
N ILE A 395 27.22 37.94 -22.48
CA ILE A 395 27.06 37.67 -23.92
C ILE A 395 25.56 37.61 -24.24
N PRO A 396 24.81 38.73 -24.17
CA PRO A 396 23.35 38.70 -24.22
C PRO A 396 22.76 38.17 -25.53
N GLU A 397 23.52 38.28 -26.64
CA GLU A 397 23.16 37.72 -27.94
C GLU A 397 23.07 36.19 -27.96
N LYS A 398 23.61 35.51 -26.93
CA LYS A 398 23.57 34.06 -26.78
C LYS A 398 22.68 33.67 -25.61
N HIS A 399 21.46 33.26 -25.92
CA HIS A 399 20.52 32.66 -24.97
C HIS A 399 20.36 31.16 -25.22
N ARG A 400 20.06 30.43 -24.15
CA ARG A 400 19.77 29.00 -24.20
C ARG A 400 18.29 28.78 -23.91
N TYR A 401 17.58 28.14 -24.83
CA TYR A 401 16.23 27.67 -24.56
C TYR A 401 16.29 26.43 -23.65
N LEU A 402 15.61 26.50 -22.53
CA LEU A 402 15.31 25.34 -21.68
C LEU A 402 14.02 24.67 -22.13
N ALA A 403 13.05 25.50 -22.52
CA ALA A 403 11.76 25.10 -23.03
C ALA A 403 11.31 26.07 -24.12
N ARG A 404 10.73 25.56 -25.20
CA ARG A 404 10.29 26.37 -26.34
C ARG A 404 8.93 25.92 -26.84
N GLY A 405 7.95 26.81 -26.77
CA GLY A 405 6.62 26.60 -27.34
C GLY A 405 5.78 25.62 -26.54
N ILE A 406 6.03 25.53 -25.24
CA ILE A 406 5.31 24.66 -24.31
C ILE A 406 4.68 25.53 -23.22
N ASN A 407 3.70 24.98 -22.51
CA ASN A 407 2.99 25.71 -21.46
C ASN A 407 3.74 25.60 -20.13
N VAL A 408 4.76 26.45 -19.92
CA VAL A 408 5.38 26.59 -18.60
C VAL A 408 4.46 27.41 -17.72
N LEU A 409 4.05 26.85 -16.57
CA LEU A 409 3.24 27.56 -15.59
C LEU A 409 4.07 28.66 -14.94
N SER A 410 3.78 29.92 -15.25
CA SER A 410 4.59 31.04 -14.78
C SER A 410 4.68 31.12 -13.26
N LYS A 411 3.59 30.77 -12.55
CA LYS A 411 3.51 30.67 -11.08
C LYS A 411 4.43 29.61 -10.45
N SER A 412 4.84 28.59 -11.21
CA SER A 412 5.56 27.42 -10.69
C SER A 412 7.07 27.50 -10.72
N ILE A 413 7.63 28.61 -11.23
CA ILE A 413 9.09 28.79 -11.29
C ILE A 413 9.61 29.09 -9.89
N ALA A 414 10.42 28.18 -9.35
CA ALA A 414 11.03 28.32 -8.05
C ALA A 414 12.55 28.27 -8.16
N LEU A 415 13.23 29.25 -7.57
CA LEU A 415 14.68 29.25 -7.44
C LEU A 415 15.10 28.62 -6.11
N CYS A 416 16.22 27.92 -6.10
CA CYS A 416 16.82 27.49 -4.84
C CYS A 416 17.42 28.69 -4.06
N PRO A 417 17.63 28.58 -2.73
CA PRO A 417 18.07 29.70 -1.90
C PRO A 417 19.37 30.40 -2.35
N ASN A 418 20.34 29.67 -2.95
CA ASN A 418 21.57 30.28 -3.48
C ASN A 418 21.46 30.71 -4.94
N ASN A 419 20.25 30.69 -5.52
CA ASN A 419 19.96 30.98 -6.91
C ASN A 419 20.91 30.22 -7.86
N THR A 420 21.20 28.95 -7.60
CA THR A 420 22.09 28.11 -8.47
C THR A 420 21.34 27.05 -9.26
N LYS A 421 20.13 26.72 -8.82
CA LYS A 421 19.24 25.71 -9.35
C LYS A 421 17.84 26.29 -9.39
N PHE A 422 16.99 25.70 -10.21
CA PHE A 422 15.57 26.04 -10.22
C PHE A 422 14.73 24.86 -10.65
N SER A 423 13.44 24.96 -10.39
CA SER A 423 12.43 24.05 -10.88
C SER A 423 11.34 24.84 -11.60
N TYR A 424 10.64 24.16 -12.50
CA TYR A 424 9.48 24.72 -13.19
C TYR A 424 8.53 23.59 -13.59
N ILE A 425 7.25 23.92 -13.70
CA ILE A 425 6.22 22.97 -14.10
C ILE A 425 5.80 23.26 -15.55
N VAL A 426 5.74 22.22 -16.36
CA VAL A 426 5.11 22.23 -17.68
C VAL A 426 3.74 21.59 -17.56
N GLN A 427 2.69 22.31 -17.96
CA GLN A 427 1.34 21.77 -18.02
C GLN A 427 1.05 21.21 -19.41
N ASN A 428 0.79 19.91 -19.48
CA ASN A 428 0.20 19.23 -20.62
C ASN A 428 -1.32 19.14 -20.43
N GLN A 429 -2.06 18.78 -21.48
CA GLN A 429 -3.54 18.84 -21.50
C GLN A 429 -4.22 18.26 -20.25
N GLU A 430 -3.79 17.07 -19.80
CA GLU A 430 -4.39 16.39 -18.65
C GLU A 430 -3.45 16.24 -17.44
N ASN A 431 -2.15 16.51 -17.60
CA ASN A 431 -1.14 16.28 -16.58
C ASN A 431 -0.09 17.39 -16.61
N SER A 432 0.63 17.59 -15.53
CA SER A 432 1.81 18.44 -15.48
C SER A 432 3.06 17.64 -15.10
N MET A 433 4.22 18.22 -15.41
CA MET A 433 5.52 17.63 -15.16
C MET A 433 6.42 18.66 -14.51
N LEU A 434 6.99 18.29 -13.36
CA LEU A 434 7.96 19.10 -12.64
C LEU A 434 9.36 18.79 -13.17
N PHE A 435 10.02 19.82 -13.69
CA PHE A 435 11.40 19.76 -14.13
C PHE A 435 12.32 20.38 -13.09
N TYR A 436 13.47 19.75 -12.90
CA TYR A 436 14.57 20.25 -12.10
C TYR A 436 15.76 20.60 -12.98
N VAL A 437 16.42 21.71 -12.68
CA VAL A 437 17.64 22.14 -13.34
C VAL A 437 18.75 22.27 -12.30
N ALA A 438 19.59 21.24 -12.23
CA ALA A 438 20.73 21.17 -11.30
C ALA A 438 21.87 22.13 -11.70
N ASP A 439 22.07 22.31 -13.00
CA ASP A 439 23.09 23.15 -13.60
C ASP A 439 22.52 23.82 -14.87
N TYR A 440 22.78 25.11 -15.04
CA TYR A 440 22.39 25.93 -16.19
C TYR A 440 22.94 25.45 -17.53
N TYR A 441 23.93 24.55 -17.54
CA TYR A 441 24.46 23.94 -18.75
C TYR A 441 23.82 22.58 -19.09
N GLN A 442 23.17 21.94 -18.13
CA GLN A 442 22.57 20.63 -18.33
C GLN A 442 21.13 20.73 -18.81
N ALA A 443 20.64 19.68 -19.47
CA ALA A 443 19.24 19.62 -19.88
C ALA A 443 18.34 19.55 -18.64
N PRO A 444 17.15 20.15 -18.65
CA PRO A 444 16.19 19.98 -17.57
C PRO A 444 15.81 18.50 -17.40
N GLU A 445 15.79 18.04 -16.16
CA GLU A 445 15.45 16.66 -15.81
C GLU A 445 14.02 16.58 -15.29
N PRO A 446 13.16 15.70 -15.84
CA PRO A 446 11.83 15.50 -15.30
C PRO A 446 11.90 14.67 -14.01
N ILE A 447 11.45 15.24 -12.88
CA ILE A 447 11.55 14.59 -11.56
C ILE A 447 10.22 14.03 -11.05
N VAL A 448 9.09 14.64 -11.45
CA VAL A 448 7.74 14.18 -11.07
C VAL A 448 6.76 14.44 -12.20
N SER A 449 5.80 13.54 -12.39
CA SER A 449 4.69 13.66 -13.34
C SER A 449 3.37 13.41 -12.63
N GLY A 450 2.33 14.20 -12.92
CA GLY A 450 1.00 14.08 -12.32
C GLY A 450 0.25 15.40 -12.36
N ASN A 451 -0.78 15.58 -11.53
CA ASN A 451 -1.48 16.86 -11.43
C ASN A 451 -0.78 17.79 -10.41
N ILE A 452 0.37 18.33 -10.79
CA ILE A 452 1.24 19.18 -9.97
C ILE A 452 0.85 20.64 -10.17
N MET A 453 0.52 21.34 -9.08
CA MET A 453 -0.03 22.70 -9.15
C MET A 453 0.98 23.80 -8.82
N ASP A 454 1.92 23.51 -7.92
CA ASP A 454 2.92 24.46 -7.45
C ASP A 454 4.18 23.76 -6.91
N SER A 455 5.30 24.48 -6.84
CA SER A 455 6.55 23.97 -6.26
C SER A 455 7.42 25.09 -5.68
N LEU A 456 8.13 24.84 -4.59
CA LEU A 456 9.10 25.73 -3.96
C LEU A 456 10.31 24.95 -3.42
N PHE A 457 11.47 25.60 -3.34
CA PHE A 457 12.64 25.02 -2.66
C PHE A 457 12.59 25.29 -1.16
N LEU A 458 12.68 24.23 -0.36
CA LEU A 458 12.82 24.34 1.09
C LEU A 458 14.29 24.55 1.48
N THR A 459 15.17 23.82 0.81
CA THR A 459 16.63 23.95 0.90
C THR A 459 17.23 23.66 -0.48
N GLU A 460 18.56 23.69 -0.61
CA GLU A 460 19.27 23.22 -1.82
C GLU A 460 19.02 21.73 -2.16
N ARG A 461 18.51 20.96 -1.18
CA ARG A 461 18.28 19.52 -1.27
C ARG A 461 16.80 19.18 -1.45
N TYR A 462 15.90 19.96 -0.87
CA TYR A 462 14.48 19.61 -0.82
C TYR A 462 13.63 20.54 -1.68
N ILE A 463 12.85 19.95 -2.58
CA ILE A 463 11.80 20.63 -3.35
C ILE A 463 10.45 20.18 -2.78
N VAL A 464 9.66 21.13 -2.32
CA VAL A 464 8.30 20.91 -1.85
C VAL A 464 7.35 21.26 -2.98
N PHE A 465 6.40 20.38 -3.29
CA PHE A 465 5.45 20.59 -4.37
C PHE A 465 4.07 20.08 -3.99
N THR A 466 3.05 20.62 -4.64
CA THR A 466 1.66 20.22 -4.43
C THR A 466 1.21 19.31 -5.56
N GLN A 467 0.53 18.22 -5.23
CA GLN A 467 0.03 17.26 -6.20
C GLN A 467 -1.37 16.80 -5.84
N LYS A 468 -2.24 16.66 -6.85
CA LYS A 468 -3.57 16.06 -6.68
C LYS A 468 -3.58 14.63 -7.26
N ILE A 469 -4.00 13.64 -6.47
CA ILE A 469 -4.11 12.22 -6.87
C ILE A 469 -5.47 11.71 -6.41
N ASP A 470 -6.29 11.16 -7.30
CA ASP A 470 -7.62 10.59 -6.96
C ASP A 470 -8.51 11.54 -6.14
N ASP A 471 -8.48 12.82 -6.49
CA ASP A 471 -9.11 13.94 -5.79
C ASP A 471 -8.52 14.34 -4.42
N ASP A 472 -7.53 13.62 -3.93
CA ASP A 472 -6.78 13.98 -2.71
C ASP A 472 -5.68 15.00 -3.01
N ASN A 473 -5.64 16.07 -2.22
CA ASN A 473 -4.59 17.07 -2.28
C ASN A 473 -3.41 16.64 -1.38
N LEU A 474 -2.21 16.66 -1.94
CA LEU A 474 -0.98 16.23 -1.29
C LEU A 474 0.07 17.35 -1.30
N LEU A 475 0.79 17.47 -0.18
CA LEU A 475 2.06 18.16 -0.09
C LEU A 475 3.17 17.12 -0.15
N CYS A 476 4.01 17.21 -1.16
CA CYS A 476 5.05 16.24 -1.46
C CYS A 476 6.44 16.85 -1.30
N ILE A 477 7.41 16.03 -0.92
CA ILE A 477 8.80 16.46 -0.75
C ILE A 477 9.71 15.58 -1.59
N TYR A 478 10.37 16.18 -2.57
CA TYR A 478 11.41 15.56 -3.37
C TYR A 478 12.79 15.84 -2.77
N ASP A 479 13.57 14.80 -2.58
CA ASP A 479 14.97 14.89 -2.18
C ASP A 479 15.86 14.78 -3.43
N VAL A 480 16.56 15.85 -3.75
CA VAL A 480 17.43 15.95 -4.91
C VAL A 480 18.64 15.01 -4.79
N ASP A 481 19.16 14.76 -3.58
CA ASP A 481 20.33 13.91 -3.39
C ASP A 481 19.99 12.41 -3.57
N TYR A 482 18.74 12.02 -3.26
CA TYR A 482 18.24 10.65 -3.45
C TYR A 482 17.40 10.45 -4.71
N GLU A 483 17.19 11.53 -5.47
CA GLU A 483 16.41 11.57 -6.71
C GLU A 483 15.00 10.97 -6.59
N ARG A 484 14.34 11.16 -5.43
CA ARG A 484 13.01 10.57 -5.18
C ARG A 484 12.14 11.41 -4.26
N VAL A 485 10.82 11.19 -4.35
CA VAL A 485 9.88 11.70 -3.36
C VAL A 485 10.04 10.90 -2.06
N ILE A 486 10.30 11.60 -0.96
CA ILE A 486 10.58 11.00 0.36
C ILE A 486 9.42 11.18 1.34
N LYS A 487 8.47 12.08 1.06
CA LYS A 487 7.31 12.34 1.92
C LYS A 487 6.08 12.69 1.08
N TYR A 488 4.94 12.12 1.47
CA TYR A 488 3.61 12.47 1.00
C TYR A 488 2.76 12.82 2.21
N THR A 489 2.34 14.07 2.34
CA THR A 489 1.44 14.51 3.39
C THR A 489 0.09 14.86 2.77
N TYR A 490 -0.97 14.21 3.23
CA TYR A 490 -2.34 14.54 2.82
C TYR A 490 -2.76 15.89 3.40
N ILE A 491 -3.43 16.71 2.58
CA ILE A 491 -3.91 18.03 2.96
C ILE A 491 -5.45 18.03 2.93
N PRO A 492 -6.13 18.36 4.04
CA PRO A 492 -7.60 18.35 4.13
C PRO A 492 -8.23 19.61 3.50
N GLY A 493 -7.86 19.95 2.27
CA GLY A 493 -8.31 21.15 1.57
C GLY A 493 -7.42 21.52 0.38
N GLU A 494 -7.68 22.68 -0.22
CA GLU A 494 -6.81 23.27 -1.23
C GLU A 494 -5.55 23.84 -0.57
N ILE A 495 -4.42 23.71 -1.27
CA ILE A 495 -3.11 24.13 -0.77
C ILE A 495 -2.53 25.25 -1.62
N HIS A 496 -2.06 26.29 -0.95
CA HIS A 496 -1.41 27.44 -1.56
C HIS A 496 -0.04 27.64 -0.94
N LEU A 497 1.03 27.49 -1.72
CA LEU A 497 2.37 27.84 -1.26
C LEU A 497 2.49 29.38 -1.24
N ILE A 498 2.94 29.96 -0.14
CA ILE A 498 2.93 31.42 0.10
C ILE A 498 4.31 32.01 -0.12
N GLU A 499 5.32 31.48 0.56
CA GLU A 499 6.69 31.98 0.47
C GLU A 499 7.69 30.91 0.95
N SER A 500 8.95 31.07 0.56
CA SER A 500 10.06 30.44 1.28
C SER A 500 11.04 31.49 1.77
N SER A 501 11.33 31.44 3.07
CA SER A 501 12.33 32.27 3.71
C SER A 501 12.95 31.51 4.89
N ASN A 502 14.21 31.80 5.21
CA ASN A 502 14.93 31.17 6.34
C ASN A 502 14.95 29.63 6.34
N ASN A 503 14.98 29.00 5.17
CA ASN A 503 14.86 27.54 4.98
C ASN A 503 13.54 26.96 5.48
N GLU A 504 12.48 27.75 5.50
CA GLU A 504 11.11 27.31 5.75
C GLU A 504 10.24 27.64 4.54
N ILE A 505 9.21 26.83 4.30
CA ILE A 505 8.15 27.17 3.35
C ILE A 505 6.87 27.38 4.14
N LYS A 506 6.22 28.52 3.92
CA LYS A 506 4.88 28.78 4.42
C LYS A 506 3.85 28.41 3.37
N PHE A 507 2.76 27.79 3.80
CA PHE A 507 1.66 27.42 2.94
C PHE A 507 0.33 27.58 3.68
N ALA A 508 -0.73 27.91 2.95
CA ALA A 508 -2.09 27.94 3.47
C ALA A 508 -2.84 26.67 3.08
N VAL A 509 -3.73 26.24 3.97
CA VAL A 509 -4.75 25.23 3.69
C VAL A 509 -6.12 25.90 3.79
N GLN A 510 -6.88 25.81 2.71
CA GLN A 510 -8.24 26.35 2.61
C GLN A 510 -9.22 25.21 2.40
N SER A 511 -10.18 25.06 3.31
CA SER A 511 -11.15 23.98 3.25
C SER A 511 -12.57 24.48 3.46
N THR A 512 -13.51 23.85 2.75
CA THR A 512 -14.94 24.08 2.93
C THR A 512 -15.53 22.82 3.55
N SER A 513 -16.02 22.92 4.78
CA SER A 513 -16.66 21.80 5.49
C SER A 513 -18.00 22.26 6.04
N HIS A 514 -19.08 21.54 5.71
CA HIS A 514 -20.45 21.87 6.13
C HIS A 514 -20.84 23.35 5.94
N LEU A 515 -20.52 23.92 4.76
CA LEU A 515 -20.74 25.34 4.41
C LEU A 515 -19.97 26.35 5.27
N THR A 516 -19.01 25.88 6.07
CA THR A 516 -18.09 26.73 6.84
C THR A 516 -16.75 26.75 6.13
N LEU A 517 -16.24 27.96 5.86
CA LEU A 517 -14.90 28.14 5.32
C LEU A 517 -13.88 28.12 6.47
N LYS A 518 -12.84 27.33 6.31
CA LYS A 518 -11.72 27.26 7.25
C LYS A 518 -10.41 27.51 6.55
N GLU A 519 -9.57 28.36 7.12
CA GLU A 519 -8.25 28.70 6.60
C GLU A 519 -7.23 28.62 7.73
N GLY A 520 -6.05 28.05 7.45
CA GLY A 520 -4.91 28.05 8.36
C GLY A 520 -3.60 28.20 7.60
N ILE A 521 -2.62 28.83 8.25
CA ILE A 521 -1.26 29.01 7.70
C ILE A 521 -0.29 28.12 8.48
N PHE A 522 0.53 27.39 7.72
CA PHE A 522 1.47 26.39 8.24
C PHE A 522 2.86 26.64 7.67
N SER A 523 3.87 26.13 8.36
CA SER A 523 5.26 26.10 7.88
C SER A 523 5.79 24.69 7.84
N ILE A 524 6.62 24.38 6.84
CA ILE A 524 7.47 23.20 6.83
C ILE A 524 8.95 23.60 6.99
N THR A 525 9.63 22.94 7.92
CA THR A 525 11.03 23.20 8.29
C THR A 525 12.00 22.23 7.62
N PRO A 526 13.34 22.45 7.67
CA PRO A 526 14.32 21.54 7.09
C PRO A 526 14.31 20.12 7.68
N ASN A 527 13.75 19.94 8.88
CA ASN A 527 13.53 18.63 9.51
C ASN A 527 12.29 17.91 8.95
N LEU A 528 11.60 18.52 7.98
CA LEU A 528 10.37 18.04 7.34
C LEU A 528 9.17 17.98 8.29
N GLU A 529 9.23 18.73 9.39
CA GLU A 529 8.14 18.89 10.36
C GLU A 529 7.21 20.02 9.91
N ILE A 530 5.90 19.82 10.11
CA ILE A 530 4.87 20.81 9.79
C ILE A 530 4.37 21.42 11.10
N ASN A 531 4.38 22.74 11.17
CA ASN A 531 3.95 23.51 12.33
C ASN A 531 2.83 24.48 11.95
N ALA A 532 1.85 24.67 12.83
CA ALA A 532 0.86 25.75 12.70
C ALA A 532 1.50 27.11 12.98
N ILE A 533 1.16 28.11 12.18
CA ILE A 533 1.54 29.51 12.39
C ILE A 533 0.33 30.33 12.82
N GLU A 534 -0.74 30.29 12.03
CA GLU A 534 -1.93 31.13 12.21
C GLU A 534 -3.24 30.40 11.93
#